data_AF-A0A962DW53-F1
#
_entry.id   AF-A0A962DW53-F1
#
_cell.length_a   1.000
_cell.length_b   1.000
_cell.length_c   1.000
_cell.angle_alpha   90.00
_cell.angle_beta   90.00
_cell.angle_gamma   90.00
#
_symmetry.space_group_name_H-M   'P 1'
#
loop_
_entity.id
_entity.type
_entity.pdbx_description
1 polymer ?
#
loop_
_entity_poly.entity_id
_entity_poly.type
_entity_poly.pdbx_seq_one_letter_code
_entity_poly.pdbx_strand_id
1 'polypeptide(L)'
;MSRQLLTTALAGLLLASCGNATPPQAVAAPAPVASPSPATAPGDSAATTEYSSFVATDMGRFNEPWAMTFLPDGRLLVTEKQGVLKLHALDGATLEIG
;
A
#
# COMPACT_ATOMS: atom_id res chain seq x y z
N MET A 1 -17.23 -17.44 36.43
CA MET A 1 -18.03 -18.67 36.22
C MET A 1 -19.48 -18.28 36.01
N SER A 2 -20.10 -18.86 34.98
CA SER A 2 -21.55 -18.88 34.73
C SER A 2 -22.21 -17.60 34.20
N ARG A 3 -22.22 -17.43 32.88
CA ARG A 3 -23.29 -16.74 32.12
C ARG A 3 -23.24 -16.94 30.59
N GLN A 4 -22.65 -18.04 30.11
CA GLN A 4 -22.49 -18.37 28.68
C GLN A 4 -23.51 -19.40 28.14
N LEU A 5 -24.71 -19.48 28.70
CA LEU A 5 -25.69 -20.50 28.31
C LEU A 5 -27.09 -19.88 28.14
N LEU A 6 -27.27 -19.08 27.09
CA LEU A 6 -28.55 -18.67 26.47
C LEU A 6 -28.10 -17.69 25.37
N THR A 7 -27.96 -18.05 24.09
CA THR A 7 -29.07 -18.40 23.20
C THR A 7 -28.48 -18.97 21.91
N THR A 8 -28.47 -20.30 21.79
CA THR A 8 -28.47 -21.00 20.51
C THR A 8 -29.82 -20.82 19.84
N ALA A 9 -29.88 -20.16 18.67
CA ALA A 9 -30.81 -20.44 17.55
C ALA A 9 -30.94 -19.21 16.62
N LEU A 10 -30.07 -19.10 15.62
CA LEU A 10 -30.53 -18.68 14.29
C LEU A 10 -29.55 -19.20 13.25
N ALA A 11 -29.67 -20.50 12.99
CA ALA A 11 -29.09 -21.14 11.83
C ALA A 11 -29.84 -20.67 10.57
N GLY A 12 -29.07 -20.31 9.55
CA GLY A 12 -29.45 -20.42 8.14
C GLY A 12 -30.33 -19.31 7.59
N LEU A 13 -29.74 -18.43 6.78
CA LEU A 13 -30.47 -17.92 5.62
C LEU A 13 -29.53 -17.47 4.49
N LEU A 14 -29.45 -18.35 3.48
CA LEU A 14 -29.34 -18.09 2.04
C LEU A 14 -27.99 -17.67 1.43
N LEU A 15 -27.29 -18.67 0.88
CA LEU A 15 -26.48 -18.53 -0.32
C LEU A 15 -27.39 -18.12 -1.48
N ALA A 16 -27.36 -16.84 -1.87
CA ALA A 16 -27.91 -16.39 -3.15
C ALA A 16 -26.76 -16.30 -4.17
N SER A 17 -26.63 -17.39 -4.91
CA SER A 17 -25.85 -17.54 -6.13
C SER A 17 -26.30 -16.52 -7.19
N CYS A 18 -25.41 -15.61 -7.58
CA CYS A 18 -25.48 -14.94 -8.88
C CYS A 18 -24.41 -15.55 -9.79
N GLY A 19 -24.64 -16.78 -10.22
CA GLY A 19 -23.94 -17.35 -11.36
C GLY A 19 -24.52 -16.77 -12.64
N ASN A 20 -23.80 -15.85 -13.29
CA ASN A 20 -24.11 -15.44 -14.66
C ASN A 20 -23.75 -16.60 -15.59
N ALA A 21 -24.76 -17.35 -16.05
CA ALA A 21 -24.62 -18.35 -17.09
C ALA A 21 -24.34 -17.65 -18.43
N THR A 22 -23.07 -17.52 -18.80
CA THR A 22 -22.65 -17.08 -20.13
C THR A 22 -22.80 -18.26 -21.12
N PRO A 23 -23.49 -18.11 -22.26
CA PRO A 23 -23.59 -19.16 -23.27
C PRO A 23 -22.22 -19.45 -23.90
N PRO A 24 -21.95 -20.69 -24.34
CA PRO A 24 -20.69 -21.03 -24.99
C PRO A 24 -20.55 -20.28 -26.31
N GLN A 25 -19.57 -19.37 -26.40
CA GLN A 25 -19.16 -18.80 -27.67
C GLN A 25 -18.43 -19.85 -28.50
N ALA A 26 -18.90 -20.04 -29.72
CA ALA A 26 -18.24 -20.86 -30.73
C ALA A 26 -16.83 -20.30 -31.00
N VAL A 27 -15.81 -21.11 -30.72
CA VAL A 27 -14.41 -20.76 -31.03
C VAL A 27 -14.23 -20.87 -32.54
N ALA A 28 -14.16 -19.74 -33.22
CA ALA A 28 -13.71 -19.65 -34.59
C ALA A 28 -12.21 -20.05 -34.68
N ALA A 29 -11.86 -20.79 -35.74
CA ALA A 29 -10.52 -21.31 -35.97
C ALA A 29 -9.44 -20.21 -35.98
N PRO A 30 -8.22 -20.45 -35.46
CA PRO A 30 -7.17 -19.44 -35.41
C PRO A 30 -6.61 -19.17 -36.81
N ALA A 31 -6.66 -17.90 -37.23
CA ALA A 31 -5.90 -17.40 -38.37
C ALA A 31 -4.40 -17.31 -38.01
N PRO A 32 -3.47 -17.43 -38.99
CA PRO A 32 -2.05 -17.30 -38.73
C PRO A 32 -1.72 -15.88 -38.26
N VAL A 33 -1.24 -15.75 -37.02
CA VAL A 33 -0.76 -14.48 -36.45
C VAL A 33 0.59 -14.11 -37.05
N ALA A 34 0.65 -12.95 -37.71
CA ALA A 34 1.89 -12.34 -38.15
C ALA A 34 2.75 -11.96 -36.94
N SER A 35 4.07 -12.23 -37.02
CA SER A 35 5.05 -11.87 -35.99
C SER A 35 5.01 -10.36 -35.69
N PRO A 36 4.91 -9.92 -34.42
CA PRO A 36 4.93 -8.50 -34.09
C PRO A 36 6.33 -7.92 -34.31
N SER A 37 6.40 -6.89 -35.16
CA SER A 37 7.55 -6.00 -35.27
C SER A 37 7.70 -5.21 -33.95
N PRO A 38 8.92 -4.97 -33.41
CA PRO A 38 9.07 -4.24 -32.16
C PRO A 38 8.58 -2.80 -32.33
N ALA A 39 7.48 -2.47 -31.67
CA ALA A 39 7.00 -1.10 -31.56
C ALA A 39 7.89 -0.35 -30.57
N THR A 40 8.50 0.75 -31.02
CA THR A 40 9.11 1.77 -30.16
C THR A 40 8.07 2.20 -29.12
N ALA A 41 8.33 1.90 -27.84
CA ALA A 41 7.52 2.40 -26.74
C ALA A 41 7.55 3.94 -26.77
N PRO A 42 6.41 4.64 -26.63
CA PRO A 42 6.41 6.07 -26.37
C PRO A 42 7.21 6.30 -25.09
N GLY A 43 8.31 7.04 -25.19
CA GLY A 43 9.02 7.47 -23.99
C GLY A 43 8.08 8.35 -23.16
N ASP A 44 7.95 8.04 -21.86
CA ASP A 44 7.33 8.92 -20.88
C ASP A 44 8.08 10.25 -20.86
N SER A 45 7.69 11.16 -21.76
CA SER A 45 8.00 12.57 -21.64
C SER A 45 7.19 13.06 -20.45
N ALA A 46 7.74 12.87 -19.25
CA ALA A 46 7.21 13.45 -18.04
C ALA A 46 7.11 14.96 -18.28
N ALA A 47 5.87 15.46 -18.40
CA ALA A 47 5.61 16.87 -18.42
C ALA A 47 6.25 17.47 -17.17
N THR A 48 7.27 18.31 -17.36
CA THR A 48 7.90 19.05 -16.27
C THR A 48 6.86 20.06 -15.81
N THR A 49 6.05 19.65 -14.84
CA THR A 49 5.22 20.58 -14.09
C THR A 49 6.20 21.48 -13.34
N GLU A 50 6.23 22.75 -13.70
CA GLU A 50 6.96 23.80 -12.98
C GLU A 50 6.36 23.90 -11.57
N TYR A 51 6.87 23.09 -10.64
CA TYR A 51 6.54 23.23 -9.22
C TYR A 51 7.23 24.49 -8.71
N SER A 52 6.47 25.42 -8.13
CA SER A 52 7.05 26.48 -7.30
C SER A 52 7.99 25.85 -6.28
N SER A 53 9.18 26.41 -6.12
CA SER A 53 10.19 25.90 -5.19
C SER A 53 9.60 25.75 -3.79
N PHE A 54 9.56 24.52 -3.28
CA PHE A 54 9.23 24.25 -1.88
C PHE A 54 10.47 24.49 -1.01
N VAL A 55 10.24 24.98 0.21
CA VAL A 55 11.29 25.13 1.21
C VAL A 55 11.33 23.87 2.07
N ALA A 56 12.45 23.16 2.04
CA ALA A 56 12.70 22.05 2.95
C ALA A 56 13.47 22.55 4.19
N THR A 57 13.14 22.01 5.36
CA THR A 57 13.88 22.24 6.60
C THR A 57 14.42 20.91 7.09
N ASP A 58 15.71 20.86 7.40
CA ASP A 58 16.32 19.67 8.00
C ASP A 58 15.79 19.50 9.43
N MET A 59 15.10 18.39 9.68
CA MET A 59 14.53 18.06 10.99
C MET A 59 15.40 17.08 11.79
N GLY A 60 16.30 16.35 11.14
CA GLY A 60 17.17 15.38 11.81
C GLY A 60 18.06 14.61 10.85
N ARG A 61 19.03 13.87 11.40
CA ARG A 61 19.92 12.96 10.65
C ARG A 61 19.82 11.56 11.25
N PHE A 62 19.56 10.58 10.40
CA PHE A 62 19.36 9.18 10.78
C PHE A 62 20.29 8.28 9.96
N ASN A 63 20.60 7.10 10.49
CA ASN A 63 21.45 6.13 9.82
C ASN A 63 20.59 5.11 9.06
N GLU A 64 20.66 5.12 7.72
CA GLU A 64 19.87 4.22 6.87
C GLU A 64 18.37 4.13 7.28
N PRO A 65 17.63 5.27 7.36
CA PRO A 65 16.21 5.24 7.73
C PRO A 65 15.40 4.48 6.68
N TRP A 66 14.56 3.54 7.13
CA TRP A 66 13.70 2.74 6.26
C TRP A 66 12.28 3.31 6.24
N ALA A 67 11.66 3.48 7.41
CA ALA A 67 10.31 4.02 7.52
C ALA A 67 10.22 5.04 8.65
N MET A 68 9.23 5.93 8.54
CA MET A 68 8.91 6.89 9.58
C MET A 68 7.41 7.19 9.63
N THR A 69 6.90 7.53 10.81
CA THR A 69 5.52 8.00 10.98
C THR A 69 5.43 9.05 12.08
N PHE A 70 4.54 10.02 11.90
CA PHE A 70 4.19 10.96 12.96
C PHE A 70 3.25 10.28 13.97
N LEU A 71 3.52 10.51 15.24
CA LEU A 71 2.68 10.06 16.33
C LEU A 71 1.64 11.14 16.71
N PRO A 72 0.54 10.78 17.38
CA PRO A 72 -0.48 11.75 17.80
C PRO A 72 0.03 12.84 18.76
N ASP A 73 1.17 12.61 19.42
CA ASP A 73 1.82 13.58 20.31
C ASP A 73 2.77 14.55 19.57
N GLY A 74 2.87 14.45 18.24
CA GLY A 74 3.70 15.30 17.39
C GLY A 74 5.14 14.84 17.24
N ARG A 75 5.55 13.72 17.86
CA ARG A 75 6.88 13.14 17.65
C ARG A 75 6.91 12.26 16.41
N LEU A 76 8.11 11.96 15.93
CA LEU A 76 8.39 11.08 14.81
C LEU A 76 8.94 9.75 15.34
N LEU A 77 8.32 8.64 14.94
CA LEU A 77 8.90 7.31 15.10
C LEU A 77 9.66 6.96 13.82
N VAL A 78 10.92 6.56 13.95
CA VAL A 78 11.81 6.22 12.82
C VAL A 78 12.39 4.83 13.03
N THR A 79 12.32 3.99 12.00
CA THR A 79 13.03 2.70 11.96
C THR A 79 14.26 2.81 11.08
N GLU A 80 15.39 2.31 11.57
CA GLU A 80 16.64 2.22 10.83
C GLU A 80 16.88 0.78 10.38
N LYS A 81 17.56 0.61 9.25
CA LYS A 81 17.83 -0.70 8.63
C LYS A 81 18.54 -1.68 9.56
N GLN A 82 19.36 -1.18 10.50
CA GLN A 82 20.07 -1.99 11.49
C GLN A 82 19.18 -2.52 12.62
N GLY A 83 17.87 -2.28 12.57
CA GLY A 83 16.92 -2.71 13.60
C GLY A 83 16.79 -1.73 14.77
N VAL A 84 17.28 -0.50 14.62
CA VAL A 84 17.16 0.55 15.64
C VAL A 84 15.81 1.26 15.49
N LEU A 85 15.11 1.45 16.62
CA LEU A 85 13.89 2.24 16.69
C LEU A 85 14.18 3.55 17.40
N LYS A 86 13.90 4.70 16.75
CA LYS A 86 14.12 6.02 17.32
C LYS A 86 12.81 6.79 17.46
N LEU A 87 12.68 7.47 18.59
CA LEU A 87 11.62 8.43 18.87
C LEU A 87 12.23 9.83 18.87
N HIS A 88 11.80 10.65 17.92
CA HIS A 88 12.39 11.95 17.64
C HIS A 88 11.37 13.07 17.84
N ALA A 89 11.68 14.05 18.68
CA ALA A 89 10.90 15.25 18.84
C ALA A 89 11.31 16.28 17.76
N LEU A 90 10.33 16.99 17.21
CA LEU A 90 10.55 17.95 16.12
C LEU A 90 11.33 19.20 16.54
N ASP A 91 11.59 19.37 17.84
CA ASP A 91 12.51 20.37 18.41
C ASP A 91 13.97 19.87 18.48
N GLY A 92 14.22 18.62 18.07
CA GLY A 92 15.55 18.03 17.87
C GLY A 92 15.92 16.90 18.81
N ALA A 93 15.20 16.69 19.92
CA ALA A 93 15.54 15.61 20.87
C ALA A 93 15.31 14.23 20.24
N THR A 94 16.24 13.28 20.44
CA THR A 94 16.12 11.91 19.92
C THR A 94 16.41 10.88 21.00
N LEU A 95 15.54 9.89 21.10
CA LEU A 95 15.67 8.75 22.00
C LEU A 95 15.67 7.45 21.19
N GLU A 96 16.58 6.54 21.50
CA GLU A 96 16.51 5.16 21.02
C GLU A 96 15.60 4.33 21.93
N ILE A 97 14.75 3.51 21.32
CA ILE A 97 13.80 2.62 21.99
C ILE A 97 14.34 1.19 21.84
N GLY A 98 14.83 0.64 22.95
CA GLY A 98 15.45 -0.69 23.00
C GLY A 98 15.69 -1.14 24.44
#